data_AF-A0A936LGP0-F1
#
_entry.id   AF-A0A936LGP0-F1
#
_cell.length_a   1.000
_cell.length_b   1.000
_cell.length_c   1.000
_cell.angle_alpha   90.00
_cell.angle_beta   90.00
_cell.angle_gamma   90.00
#
_symmetry.space_group_name_H-M   'P 1'
#
loop_
_entity.id
_entity.type
_entity.pdbx_description
1 polymer ?
#
loop_
_entity_poly.entity_id
_entity_poly.type
_entity_poly.pdbx_seq_one_letter_code
_entity_poly.pdbx_strand_id
1 'polypeptide(L)'
;MTETFTATIQWERNGATFADNRYSRVHEWTLDGGEVVPASASPSSVPPPFSSPNAVDPEEALVAATSSCHMLWFLWLAAQEGLIVESYTVRARHSGSDETGTIRFTALP
;
A
#
# COMPACT_ATOMS: atom_id res chain seq x y z
N MET A 1 8.99 -2.49 25.10
CA MET A 1 7.64 -1.92 24.91
C MET A 1 7.09 -2.57 23.67
N THR A 2 5.92 -3.20 23.75
CA THR A 2 5.30 -3.84 22.58
C THR A 2 4.46 -2.78 21.90
N GLU A 3 4.85 -2.34 20.71
CA GLU A 3 3.99 -1.48 19.90
C GLU A 3 2.85 -2.31 19.31
N THR A 4 1.66 -1.72 19.28
CA THR A 4 0.46 -2.33 18.69
C THR A 4 0.02 -1.48 17.52
N PHE A 5 -0.06 -2.08 16.34
CA PHE A 5 -0.52 -1.43 15.12
C PHE A 5 -1.93 -1.92 14.80
N THR A 6 -2.88 -1.00 14.63
CA THR A 6 -4.28 -1.34 14.36
C THR A 6 -4.78 -0.66 13.09
N ALA A 7 -5.70 -1.34 12.40
CA ALA A 7 -6.50 -0.78 11.33
C ALA A 7 -7.92 -1.33 11.44
N THR A 8 -8.90 -0.48 11.19
CA THR A 8 -10.32 -0.87 11.11
C THR A 8 -10.74 -0.91 9.65
N ILE A 9 -11.33 -2.02 9.22
CA ILE A 9 -11.75 -2.25 7.85
C ILE A 9 -13.27 -2.27 7.82
N GLN A 10 -13.90 -1.32 7.13
CA GLN A 10 -15.35 -1.17 7.09
C GLN A 10 -15.88 -1.24 5.66
N TRP A 11 -16.72 -2.23 5.41
CA TRP A 11 -17.47 -2.39 4.17
C TRP A 11 -18.97 -2.45 4.46
N GLU A 12 -19.77 -1.84 3.59
CA GLU A 12 -21.22 -1.83 3.69
C GLU A 12 -21.90 -2.29 2.40
N ARG A 13 -22.96 -3.08 2.53
CA ARG A 13 -23.70 -3.65 1.39
C ARG A 13 -24.38 -2.58 0.53
N ASN A 14 -24.73 -1.43 1.10
CA ASN A 14 -25.40 -0.33 0.40
C ASN A 14 -26.62 -0.77 -0.43
N GLY A 15 -27.42 -1.68 0.12
CA GLY A 15 -28.63 -2.18 -0.53
C GLY A 15 -28.42 -3.18 -1.68
N ALA A 16 -27.18 -3.44 -2.10
CA ALA A 16 -26.88 -4.37 -3.20
C ALA A 16 -27.36 -5.80 -2.92
N THR A 17 -27.87 -6.50 -3.94
CA THR A 17 -28.15 -7.94 -3.85
C THR A 17 -26.83 -8.67 -3.62
N PHE A 18 -26.58 -9.14 -2.41
CA PHE A 18 -25.25 -9.70 -2.08
C PHE A 18 -25.02 -11.08 -2.72
N ALA A 19 -26.05 -11.93 -2.70
CA ALA A 19 -25.95 -13.32 -3.10
C ALA A 19 -25.70 -13.54 -4.60
N ASP A 20 -25.89 -12.52 -5.44
CA ASP A 20 -25.60 -12.60 -6.88
C ASP A 20 -24.14 -12.25 -7.22
N ASN A 21 -23.32 -11.95 -6.20
CA ASN A 21 -21.91 -11.61 -6.30
C ASN A 21 -21.60 -10.28 -7.03
N ARG A 22 -22.60 -9.44 -7.31
CA ARG A 22 -22.48 -8.15 -8.02
C ARG A 22 -22.49 -6.93 -7.09
N TYR A 23 -22.00 -7.10 -5.87
CA TYR A 23 -21.84 -6.01 -4.92
C TYR A 23 -20.53 -5.25 -5.13
N SER A 24 -20.46 -3.98 -4.73
CA SER A 24 -19.23 -3.19 -4.75
C SER A 24 -18.22 -3.70 -3.73
N ARG A 25 -16.93 -3.76 -4.08
CA ARG A 25 -15.82 -4.07 -3.17
C ARG A 25 -15.17 -2.81 -2.60
N VAL A 26 -15.69 -1.63 -2.92
CA VAL A 26 -15.24 -0.36 -2.33
C VAL A 26 -15.56 -0.36 -0.84
N HIS A 27 -14.57 -0.01 -0.03
CA HIS A 27 -14.61 0.03 1.43
C HIS A 27 -13.58 1.04 1.95
N GLU A 28 -13.52 1.21 3.26
CA GLU A 28 -12.61 2.16 3.90
C GLU A 28 -11.71 1.47 4.92
N TRP A 29 -10.47 1.94 5.03
CA TRP A 29 -9.54 1.59 6.10
C TRP A 29 -9.37 2.81 7.01
N THR A 30 -9.59 2.65 8.31
CA THR A 30 -9.21 3.65 9.31
C THR A 30 -7.95 3.21 10.01
N LEU A 31 -6.87 3.97 9.86
CA LEU A 31 -5.59 3.71 10.53
C LEU A 31 -5.62 4.22 11.97
N ASP A 32 -4.65 3.79 12.78
CA ASP A 32 -4.50 4.17 14.19
C ASP A 32 -4.46 5.69 14.43
N GLY A 33 -3.85 6.45 13.52
CA GLY A 33 -3.82 7.92 13.54
C GLY A 33 -5.14 8.60 13.13
N GLY A 34 -6.17 7.84 12.76
CA GLY A 34 -7.47 8.35 12.31
C GLY A 34 -7.57 8.65 10.81
N GLU A 35 -6.49 8.42 10.05
CA GLU A 35 -6.50 8.56 8.58
C GLU A 35 -7.45 7.54 7.95
N VAL A 36 -8.28 8.00 7.01
CA VAL A 36 -9.23 7.16 6.28
C VAL A 36 -8.77 6.98 4.84
N VAL A 37 -8.44 5.74 4.48
CA VAL A 37 -7.95 5.37 3.14
C VAL A 37 -9.07 4.69 2.37
N PRO A 38 -9.49 5.22 1.21
CA PRO A 38 -10.38 4.53 0.29
C PRO A 38 -9.72 3.27 -0.26
N ALA A 39 -10.40 2.14 -0.14
CA ALA A 39 -9.89 0.83 -0.54
C ALA A 39 -10.87 0.07 -1.43
N SER A 40 -10.34 -0.87 -2.22
CA SER A 40 -11.12 -1.74 -3.10
C SER A 40 -10.40 -3.07 -3.31
N ALA A 41 -11.09 -4.06 -3.87
CA ALA A 41 -10.40 -5.17 -4.53
C ALA A 41 -9.68 -4.68 -5.79
N SER A 42 -8.59 -5.36 -6.17
CA SER A 42 -7.86 -5.07 -7.41
C SER A 42 -8.75 -5.26 -8.64
N PRO A 43 -8.71 -4.34 -9.64
CA PRO A 43 -9.42 -4.49 -10.92
C PRO A 43 -9.06 -5.76 -11.69
N SER A 44 -7.87 -6.32 -11.43
CA SER A 44 -7.39 -7.57 -12.02
C SER A 44 -8.13 -8.81 -11.51
N SER A 45 -8.55 -8.79 -10.24
CA SER A 45 -9.28 -9.88 -9.58
C SER A 45 -10.79 -9.69 -9.65
N VAL A 46 -11.26 -8.44 -9.50
CA VAL A 46 -12.67 -8.07 -9.56
C VAL A 46 -12.82 -6.93 -10.57
N PRO A 47 -13.42 -7.16 -11.75
CA PRO A 47 -13.54 -6.11 -12.76
C PRO A 47 -14.50 -4.98 -12.34
N PRO A 48 -14.30 -3.75 -12.88
CA PRO A 48 -15.31 -2.70 -12.82
C PRO A 48 -16.66 -3.18 -13.39
N PRO A 49 -17.80 -2.72 -12.84
CA PRO A 49 -17.94 -1.64 -11.87
C PRO A 49 -17.87 -2.08 -10.40
N PHE A 50 -17.48 -3.34 -10.11
CA PHE A 50 -17.50 -3.88 -8.74
C PHE A 50 -16.23 -3.58 -7.95
N SER A 51 -15.20 -3.03 -8.60
CA SER A 51 -13.99 -2.47 -8.00
C SER A 51 -13.82 -1.01 -8.41
N SER A 52 -13.02 -0.27 -7.64
CA SER A 52 -12.58 1.08 -7.97
C SER A 52 -11.09 1.08 -8.29
N PRO A 53 -10.68 1.49 -9.51
CA PRO A 53 -9.26 1.64 -9.87
C PRO A 53 -8.60 2.86 -9.21
N ASN A 54 -9.37 3.71 -8.53
CA ASN A 54 -8.87 4.91 -7.84
C ASN A 54 -8.70 4.68 -6.33
N ALA A 55 -9.01 3.48 -5.84
CA ALA A 55 -8.89 3.12 -4.43
C ALA A 55 -7.74 2.14 -4.26
N VAL A 56 -7.09 2.17 -3.10
CA VAL A 56 -5.97 1.28 -2.79
C VAL A 56 -6.46 -0.17 -2.78
N ASP A 57 -5.76 -1.06 -3.48
CA ASP A 57 -5.96 -2.50 -3.33
C ASP A 57 -4.95 -3.12 -2.35
N PRO A 58 -5.29 -4.27 -1.72
CA PRO A 58 -4.40 -4.91 -0.75
C PRO A 58 -3.03 -5.29 -1.31
N GLU A 59 -2.97 -5.70 -2.59
CA GLU A 59 -1.73 -6.09 -3.24
C GLU A 59 -0.79 -4.89 -3.44
N GLU A 60 -1.31 -3.75 -3.90
CA GLU A 60 -0.58 -2.49 -3.99
C GLU A 60 -0.14 -1.98 -2.62
N ALA A 61 -1.02 -2.06 -1.61
CA ALA A 61 -0.71 -1.65 -0.24
C ALA A 61 0.43 -2.47 0.36
N LEU A 62 0.47 -3.79 0.11
CA LEU A 62 1.55 -4.66 0.55
C LEU A 62 2.89 -4.22 -0.07
N VAL A 63 2.92 -4.02 -1.39
CA VAL A 63 4.12 -3.56 -2.10
C VAL A 63 4.60 -2.22 -1.56
N ALA A 64 3.67 -1.28 -1.34
CA ALA A 64 3.98 0.04 -0.81
C ALA A 64 4.54 -0.02 0.62
N ALA A 65 3.89 -0.77 1.52
CA ALA A 65 4.31 -0.92 2.91
C ALA A 65 5.72 -1.52 3.02
N THR A 66 5.98 -2.63 2.32
CA THR A 66 7.30 -3.28 2.31
C THR A 66 8.38 -2.35 1.76
N SER A 67 8.09 -1.66 0.64
CA SER A 67 9.02 -0.71 0.03
C SER A 67 9.34 0.47 0.97
N SER A 68 8.34 0.98 1.68
CA SER A 68 8.49 2.05 2.65
C SER A 68 9.34 1.62 3.85
N CYS A 69 9.11 0.43 4.41
CA CYS A 69 9.92 -0.12 5.49
C CYS A 69 11.40 -0.23 5.10
N HIS A 70 11.69 -0.73 3.90
CA HIS A 70 13.06 -0.81 3.39
C HIS A 70 13.70 0.58 3.18
N MET A 71 12.94 1.54 2.64
CA MET A 71 13.39 2.93 2.52
C MET A 71 13.78 3.51 3.88
N LEU A 72 12.94 3.36 4.90
CA LEU A 72 13.19 3.90 6.24
C LEU A 72 14.43 3.27 6.87
N TRP A 73 14.62 1.96 6.72
CA TRP A 73 15.84 1.28 7.16
C TRP A 73 17.09 1.83 6.44
N PHE A 74 17.02 2.00 5.12
CA PHE A 74 18.12 2.56 4.33
C PHE A 74 18.48 3.99 4.77
N LEU A 75 17.47 4.86 4.97
CA LEU A 75 17.68 6.24 5.39
C LEU A 75 18.32 6.31 6.78
N TRP A 76 17.88 5.44 7.70
CA TRP A 76 18.51 5.30 9.01
C TRP A 76 19.99 4.92 8.88
N LEU A 77 20.32 3.94 8.04
CA LEU A 77 21.70 3.50 7.81
C LEU A 77 22.56 4.62 7.20
N ALA A 78 22.08 5.32 6.17
CA ALA A 78 22.80 6.43 5.56
C ALA A 78 23.11 7.55 6.56
N ALA A 79 22.15 7.85 7.46
CA ALA A 79 22.34 8.82 8.52
C ALA A 79 23.41 8.38 9.55
N GLN A 80 23.52 7.09 9.87
CA GLN A 80 24.58 6.57 10.75
C GLN A 80 25.98 6.77 10.14
N GLU A 81 26.10 6.70 8.82
CA GLU A 81 27.36 6.88 8.08
C GLU A 81 27.65 8.36 7.75
N GLY A 82 26.83 9.31 8.22
CA GLY A 82 27.00 10.73 7.94
C GLY A 82 26.74 11.13 6.48
N LEU A 83 26.07 10.28 5.71
CA LEU A 83 25.71 10.56 4.32
C LEU A 83 24.44 11.42 4.26
N ILE A 84 24.42 12.37 3.32
CA ILE A 84 23.25 13.20 3.03
C ILE A 84 22.50 12.59 1.84
N VAL A 85 21.27 12.14 2.09
CA VAL A 85 20.38 11.59 1.05
C VAL A 85 19.36 12.66 0.65
N GLU A 86 19.47 13.16 -0.59
CA GLU A 86 18.58 14.20 -1.11
C GLU A 86 17.23 13.64 -1.58
N SER A 87 17.25 12.42 -2.14
CA SER A 87 16.05 11.79 -2.69
C SER A 87 16.16 10.27 -2.68
N TYR A 88 15.04 9.61 -2.34
CA TYR A 88 14.86 8.18 -2.49
C TYR A 88 13.65 7.93 -3.38
N THR A 89 13.80 7.10 -4.41
CA THR A 89 12.65 6.64 -5.21
C THR A 89 12.85 5.17 -5.55
N VAL A 90 11.83 4.37 -5.24
CA VAL A 90 11.76 2.96 -5.58
C VAL A 90 10.55 2.72 -6.48
N ARG A 91 10.77 1.96 -7.56
CA ARG A 91 9.69 1.37 -8.35
C ARG A 91 9.65 -0.12 -8.02
N ALA A 92 8.78 -0.49 -7.10
CA ALA A 92 8.59 -1.87 -6.69
C ALA A 92 7.42 -2.49 -7.46
N ARG A 93 7.54 -3.80 -7.71
CA ARG A 93 6.50 -4.60 -8.35
C ARG A 93 6.46 -5.96 -7.68
N HIS A 94 5.26 -6.44 -7.39
CA HIS A 94 5.01 -7.84 -7.06
C HIS A 94 4.39 -8.51 -8.29
N SER A 95 5.03 -9.55 -8.78
CA SER A 95 4.45 -10.53 -9.70
C SER A 95 4.80 -11.90 -9.17
N GLY A 96 3.88 -12.86 -9.25
CA GLY A 96 4.01 -14.20 -8.64
C GLY A 96 5.19 -15.07 -9.10
N SER A 97 6.21 -14.51 -9.76
CA SER A 97 7.42 -15.23 -10.15
C SER A 97 8.74 -14.44 -10.09
N ASP A 98 8.78 -13.11 -9.96
CA ASP A 98 10.06 -12.36 -9.95
C ASP A 98 9.94 -10.99 -9.25
N GLU A 99 10.99 -10.62 -8.50
CA GLU A 99 11.14 -9.39 -7.72
C GLU A 99 12.24 -8.50 -8.33
N THR A 100 11.87 -7.55 -9.18
CA THR A 100 12.80 -6.54 -9.70
C THR A 100 12.35 -5.14 -9.26
N GLY A 101 13.12 -4.55 -8.34
CA GLY A 101 13.00 -3.15 -7.95
C GLY A 101 14.24 -2.39 -8.40
N THR A 102 14.05 -1.18 -8.95
CA THR A 102 15.17 -0.25 -9.21
C THR A 102 15.15 0.84 -8.15
N ILE A 103 16.27 1.01 -7.44
CA ILE A 103 16.48 2.11 -6.50
C ILE A 103 17.44 3.13 -7.12
N ARG A 104 17.11 4.42 -7.02
CA ARG A 104 18.01 5.52 -7.44
C ARG A 104 18.31 6.39 -6.22
N PHE A 105 19.59 6.72 -6.07
CA PHE A 105 20.11 7.59 -5.02
C PHE A 105 20.88 8.74 -5.66
N THR A 106 20.72 9.94 -5.10
CA THR A 106 21.57 11.09 -5.40
C THR A 106 22.14 11.57 -4.06
N ALA A 107 23.45 11.48 -3.91
CA ALA A 107 24.20 12.04 -2.79
C ALA A 107 25.32 12.92 -3.37
N LEU A 108 25.54 14.10 -2.79
CA LEU A 108 26.67 14.96 -3.13
C LEU A 108 27.90 14.59 -2.26
N PRO A 109 29.13 14.81 -2.77
CA PRO A 109 30.38 14.47 -2.08
C PRO A 109 30.62 15.26 -0.80
#